data_AF-A0A820JEC4-F1
#
_entry.id   AF-A0A820JEC4-F1
#
_cell.length_a   1.000
_cell.length_b   1.000
_cell.length_c   1.000
_cell.angle_alpha   90.00
_cell.angle_beta   90.00
_cell.angle_gamma   90.00
#
_symmetry.space_group_name_H-M   'P 1'
#
loop_
_entity.id
_entity.type
_entity.pdbx_description
1 polymer ?
#
loop_
_entity_poly.entity_id
_entity_poly.type
_entity_poly.pdbx_seq_one_letter_code
_entity_poly.pdbx_strand_id
1 'polypeptide(L)'
;MPSKFQVFRGQGLSMEAFEKMKKTKGGLMSFNNFLSTSRNRDISLKTFARPAAFDADSVGILFIMNIDTAICTASSTPFVNVKNVGFFNDKEEEILFSTHTIFRIDRIERIEDKHTDRLWQVNLTLAGNQDDDFNKLTAHLRKDIAGTTGWSRFGNILIRV
;
A
#
# COMPACT_ATOMS: atom_id res chain seq x y z
N MET A 1 -11.90 2.70 -16.68
CA MET A 1 -11.14 1.72 -15.88
C MET A 1 -11.99 0.47 -15.72
N PRO A 2 -11.41 -0.74 -15.74
CA PRO A 2 -12.15 -1.96 -15.44
C PRO A 2 -12.60 -2.00 -13.97
N SER A 3 -13.62 -2.80 -13.66
CA SER A 3 -14.15 -2.96 -12.29
C SER A 3 -13.12 -3.56 -11.33
N LYS A 4 -12.23 -4.40 -11.85
CA LYS A 4 -11.07 -4.96 -11.14
C LYS A 4 -9.81 -4.79 -11.98
N PHE A 5 -8.71 -4.41 -11.35
CA PHE A 5 -7.40 -4.32 -12.00
C PHE A 5 -6.27 -4.59 -11.01
N GLN A 6 -5.09 -4.87 -11.54
CA GLN A 6 -3.89 -5.07 -10.76
C GLN A 6 -2.94 -3.89 -10.96
N VAL A 7 -2.31 -3.47 -9.87
CA VAL A 7 -1.24 -2.47 -9.87
C VAL A 7 -0.05 -2.96 -9.07
N PHE A 8 1.11 -2.39 -9.38
CA PHE A 8 2.39 -2.82 -8.87
C PHE A 8 3.16 -1.62 -8.31
N ARG A 9 3.96 -1.87 -7.28
CA ARG A 9 4.91 -0.89 -6.78
C ARG A 9 6.20 -1.60 -6.39
N GLY A 10 7.31 -1.20 -6.99
CA GLY A 10 8.63 -1.63 -6.58
C GLY A 10 9.27 -0.60 -5.66
N GLN A 11 9.99 -1.06 -4.64
CA GLN A 11 10.84 -0.21 -3.80
C GLN A 11 11.86 -1.03 -3.02
N GLY A 12 12.86 -0.34 -2.48
CA GLY A 12 13.67 -0.87 -1.37
C GLY A 12 12.91 -0.79 -0.05
N LEU A 13 13.22 -1.72 0.84
CA LEU A 13 12.77 -1.69 2.23
C LEU A 13 13.95 -2.07 3.13
N SER A 14 14.19 -1.31 4.21
CA SER A 14 15.25 -1.67 5.15
C SER A 14 15.03 -3.07 5.71
N MET A 15 16.10 -3.77 6.05
CA MET A 15 15.99 -5.12 6.61
C MET A 15 15.11 -5.14 7.87
N GLU A 16 15.24 -4.13 8.75
CA GLU A 16 14.40 -4.00 9.94
C GLU A 16 12.91 -3.90 9.61
N ALA A 17 12.55 -3.01 8.67
CA ALA A 17 11.17 -2.82 8.26
C ALA A 17 10.62 -4.08 7.57
N PHE A 18 11.46 -4.81 6.82
CA PHE A 18 11.08 -6.07 6.20
C PHE A 18 10.82 -7.17 7.24
N GLU A 19 11.70 -7.33 8.24
CA GLU A 19 11.50 -8.30 9.33
C GLU A 19 10.21 -8.00 10.12
N LYS A 20 9.92 -6.72 10.36
CA LYS A 20 8.65 -6.31 10.97
C LYS A 20 7.47 -6.70 10.10
N MET A 21 7.52 -6.42 8.79
CA MET A 21 6.45 -6.75 7.85
C MET A 21 6.18 -8.26 7.78
N LYS A 22 7.23 -9.11 7.81
CA LYS A 22 7.08 -10.57 7.84
C LYS A 22 6.31 -11.06 9.07
N LYS A 23 6.54 -10.46 10.23
CA LYS A 23 5.84 -10.79 11.48
C LYS A 23 4.38 -10.34 11.48
N THR A 24 4.01 -9.37 10.65
CA THR A 24 2.65 -8.83 10.54
C THR A 24 1.88 -9.40 9.35
N LYS A 25 2.28 -10.56 8.80
CA LYS A 25 1.50 -11.25 7.76
C LYS A 25 0.07 -11.49 8.25
N GLY A 26 -0.92 -11.22 7.40
CA GLY A 26 -2.34 -11.24 7.74
C GLY A 26 -2.84 -9.94 8.40
N GLY A 27 -1.94 -9.07 8.86
CA GLY A 27 -2.26 -7.76 9.42
C GLY A 27 -2.49 -6.67 8.38
N LEU A 28 -2.70 -5.46 8.87
CA LEU A 28 -2.94 -4.26 8.07
C LEU A 28 -1.65 -3.44 7.90
N MET A 29 -1.52 -2.81 6.73
CA MET A 29 -0.44 -1.91 6.35
C MET A 29 -1.03 -0.68 5.65
N SER A 30 -0.48 0.51 5.92
CA SER A 30 -0.86 1.75 5.24
C SER A 30 0.35 2.38 4.55
N PHE A 31 0.06 3.18 3.52
CA PHE A 31 1.04 4.10 2.95
C PHE A 31 0.77 5.52 3.47
N ASN A 32 1.77 6.12 4.11
CA ASN A 32 1.64 7.44 4.75
C ASN A 32 1.60 8.58 3.73
N ASN A 33 2.21 8.39 2.56
CA ASN A 33 2.22 9.35 1.45
C ASN A 33 1.26 8.89 0.34
N PHE A 34 1.07 9.73 -0.68
CA PHE A 34 0.41 9.28 -1.91
C PHE A 34 1.09 8.02 -2.44
N LEU A 35 0.27 7.03 -2.75
CA LEU A 35 0.75 5.74 -3.20
C LEU A 35 0.76 5.72 -4.73
N SER A 36 1.95 5.97 -5.29
CA SER A 36 2.22 5.82 -6.72
C SER A 36 2.44 4.35 -7.05
N THR A 37 1.74 3.88 -8.09
CA THR A 37 1.75 2.50 -8.57
C THR A 37 1.71 2.48 -10.09
N SER A 38 2.17 1.41 -10.71
CA SER A 38 2.10 1.21 -12.16
C SER A 38 1.22 0.01 -12.49
N ARG A 39 0.49 0.05 -13.61
CA ARG A 39 -0.11 -1.16 -14.19
C ARG A 39 0.91 -2.06 -14.88
N ASN A 40 2.13 -1.56 -15.11
CA ASN A 40 3.23 -2.32 -15.69
C ASN A 40 4.09 -2.95 -14.57
N ARG A 41 3.97 -4.27 -14.43
CA ARG A 41 4.75 -5.06 -13.47
C ARG A 41 6.25 -4.91 -13.69
N ASP A 42 6.69 -4.89 -14.95
CA ASP A 42 8.10 -4.90 -15.30
C ASP A 42 8.79 -3.59 -14.91
N ILE A 43 8.10 -2.45 -15.04
CA ILE A 43 8.63 -1.16 -14.57
C ILE A 43 8.85 -1.23 -13.05
N SER A 44 7.83 -1.66 -12.30
CA SER A 44 7.93 -1.80 -10.83
C SER A 44 9.05 -2.76 -10.42
N LEU A 45 9.13 -3.92 -11.05
CA LEU A 45 10.10 -4.95 -10.69
C LEU A 45 11.52 -4.58 -11.13
N LYS A 46 11.74 -4.27 -12.40
CA LYS A 46 13.08 -4.14 -13.00
C LYS A 46 13.72 -2.79 -12.68
N THR A 47 12.92 -1.72 -12.58
CA THR A 47 13.44 -0.35 -12.36
C THR A 47 13.56 0.00 -10.89
N PHE A 48 12.70 -0.55 -10.02
CA PHE A 48 12.65 -0.13 -8.61
C PHE A 48 12.95 -1.25 -7.61
N ALA A 49 12.24 -2.38 -7.67
CA ALA A 49 12.42 -3.45 -6.67
C ALA A 49 13.77 -4.16 -6.80
N ARG A 50 14.11 -4.60 -8.01
CA ARG A 50 15.31 -5.40 -8.27
C ARG A 50 16.62 -4.63 -8.00
N PRO A 51 16.79 -3.36 -8.42
CA PRO A 51 17.99 -2.59 -8.09
C PRO A 51 18.18 -2.43 -6.58
N ALA A 52 17.09 -2.22 -5.83
CA ALA A 52 17.16 -2.11 -4.37
C ALA A 52 17.62 -3.41 -3.68
N ALA A 53 17.40 -4.58 -4.28
CA ALA A 53 17.87 -5.86 -3.75
C ALA A 53 19.41 -6.02 -3.76
N PHE A 54 20.14 -5.13 -4.43
CA PHE A 54 21.61 -5.09 -4.42
C PHE A 54 22.18 -4.12 -3.39
N ASP A 55 21.33 -3.35 -2.71
CA ASP A 55 21.73 -2.55 -1.54
C ASP A 55 21.94 -3.48 -0.33
N ALA A 56 23.08 -3.34 0.35
CA ALA A 56 23.44 -4.16 1.49
C ALA A 56 22.46 -4.01 2.67
N ASP A 57 21.83 -2.85 2.83
CA ASP A 57 20.97 -2.54 3.98
C ASP A 57 19.47 -2.71 3.69
N SER A 58 19.12 -3.05 2.44
CA SER A 58 17.73 -3.13 2.00
C SER A 58 17.39 -4.42 1.25
N VAL A 59 16.10 -4.77 1.20
CA VAL A 59 15.58 -5.83 0.33
C VAL A 59 14.74 -5.20 -0.76
N GLY A 60 14.75 -5.81 -1.94
CA GLY A 60 13.87 -5.43 -3.03
C GLY A 60 12.47 -5.96 -2.78
N ILE A 61 11.47 -5.07 -2.77
CA ILE A 61 10.07 -5.44 -2.60
C ILE A 61 9.28 -5.08 -3.85
N LEU A 62 8.56 -6.05 -4.41
CA LEU A 62 7.47 -5.84 -5.36
C LEU A 62 6.14 -6.03 -4.64
N PHE A 63 5.43 -4.94 -4.38
CA PHE A 63 4.04 -4.99 -3.97
C PHE A 63 3.15 -5.27 -5.17
N ILE A 64 2.22 -6.22 -5.00
CA ILE A 64 1.17 -6.54 -5.96
C ILE A 64 -0.17 -6.27 -5.30
N MET A 65 -0.95 -5.36 -5.86
CA MET A 65 -2.23 -4.94 -5.30
C MET A 65 -3.35 -5.28 -6.28
N ASN A 66 -4.33 -6.05 -5.82
CA ASN A 66 -5.57 -6.28 -6.57
C ASN A 66 -6.61 -5.25 -6.13
N ILE A 67 -7.03 -4.42 -7.08
CA ILE A 67 -7.92 -3.29 -6.83
C ILE A 67 -9.31 -3.65 -7.34
N ASP A 68 -10.29 -3.54 -6.45
CA ASP A 68 -11.70 -3.59 -6.78
C ASP A 68 -12.30 -2.20 -6.60
N THR A 69 -12.76 -1.61 -7.70
CA THR A 69 -13.33 -0.26 -7.71
C THR A 69 -14.55 -0.11 -6.81
N ALA A 70 -15.34 -1.18 -6.61
CA ALA A 70 -16.48 -1.14 -5.71
C ALA A 70 -16.04 -1.00 -4.24
N ILE A 71 -14.93 -1.66 -3.87
CA ILE A 71 -14.34 -1.51 -2.53
C ILE A 71 -13.77 -0.11 -2.35
N CYS A 72 -13.09 0.43 -3.38
CA CYS A 72 -12.59 1.81 -3.34
C CYS A 72 -13.72 2.82 -3.12
N THR A 73 -14.84 2.67 -3.84
CA THR A 73 -16.02 3.53 -3.66
C THR A 73 -16.63 3.38 -2.28
N ALA A 74 -16.81 2.15 -1.80
CA ALA A 74 -17.40 1.89 -0.47
C ALA A 74 -16.52 2.41 0.67
N SER A 75 -15.21 2.38 0.50
CA SER A 75 -14.22 2.69 1.55
C SER A 75 -13.62 4.08 1.40
N SER A 76 -14.18 4.91 0.51
CA SER A 76 -13.69 6.26 0.22
C SER A 76 -12.18 6.28 0.00
N THR A 77 -11.68 5.42 -0.90
CA THR A 77 -10.28 5.38 -1.33
C THR A 77 -10.15 5.98 -2.73
N PRO A 78 -9.98 7.31 -2.86
CA PRO A 78 -9.73 7.95 -4.15
C PRO A 78 -8.46 7.44 -4.82
N PHE A 79 -8.55 7.28 -6.13
CA PHE A 79 -7.39 7.06 -6.98
C PHE A 79 -7.59 7.75 -8.33
N VAL A 80 -6.50 8.04 -9.01
CA VAL A 80 -6.51 8.67 -10.33
C VAL A 80 -5.50 8.01 -11.24
N ASN A 81 -5.84 7.91 -12.52
CA ASN A 81 -4.89 7.56 -13.58
C ASN A 81 -4.19 8.84 -14.04
N VAL A 82 -2.88 8.92 -13.86
CA VAL A 82 -2.12 10.14 -14.16
C VAL A 82 -1.47 10.12 -15.55
N LYS A 83 -1.81 9.15 -16.41
CA LYS A 83 -1.28 8.99 -17.77
C LYS A 83 -1.18 10.31 -18.58
N ASN A 84 -2.16 11.21 -18.44
CA ASN A 84 -2.24 12.43 -19.25
C ASN A 84 -1.74 13.70 -18.53
N VAL A 85 -1.27 13.58 -17.30
CA VAL A 85 -0.83 14.72 -16.46
C VAL A 85 0.53 14.49 -15.79
N GLY A 86 1.04 13.26 -15.81
CA GLY A 86 2.32 12.88 -15.22
C GLY A 86 3.51 13.21 -16.13
N PHE A 87 4.69 13.35 -15.53
CA PHE A 87 5.94 13.71 -16.22
C PHE A 87 6.30 12.73 -17.36
N PHE A 88 5.93 11.45 -17.20
CA PHE A 88 6.24 10.39 -18.15
C PHE A 88 5.16 10.18 -19.23
N ASN A 89 4.08 10.97 -19.22
CA ASN A 89 2.95 10.91 -20.16
C ASN A 89 2.48 9.45 -20.39
N ASP A 90 2.19 9.09 -21.64
CA ASP A 90 1.68 7.78 -22.07
C ASP A 90 2.62 6.59 -21.81
N LYS A 91 3.85 6.83 -21.35
CA LYS A 91 4.84 5.77 -21.11
C LYS A 91 4.67 5.08 -19.76
N GLU A 92 3.99 5.73 -18.83
CA GLU A 92 3.68 5.16 -17.52
C GLU A 92 2.18 5.05 -17.32
N GLU A 93 1.70 3.81 -17.17
CA GLU A 93 0.32 3.55 -16.75
C GLU A 93 0.20 3.71 -15.22
N GLU A 94 0.52 4.90 -14.73
CA GLU A 94 0.56 5.20 -13.30
C GLU A 94 -0.84 5.41 -12.73
N ILE A 95 -1.12 4.71 -11.62
CA ILE A 95 -2.29 4.91 -10.78
C ILE A 95 -1.82 5.47 -9.44
N LEU A 96 -2.30 6.65 -9.10
CA LEU A 96 -1.97 7.35 -7.86
C LEU A 96 -3.15 7.24 -6.89
N PHE A 97 -2.91 6.63 -5.74
CA PHE A 97 -3.89 6.53 -4.65
C PHE A 97 -3.65 7.63 -3.62
N SER A 98 -4.73 8.09 -2.98
CA SER A 98 -4.64 9.06 -1.88
C SER A 98 -3.80 8.52 -0.71
N THR A 99 -3.34 9.44 0.13
CA THR A 99 -2.71 9.09 1.41
C THR A 99 -3.64 8.20 2.24
N HIS A 100 -3.05 7.38 3.11
CA HIS A 100 -3.77 6.56 4.10
C HIS A 100 -4.64 5.46 3.48
N THR A 101 -4.28 5.01 2.27
CA THR A 101 -4.83 3.77 1.72
C THR A 101 -4.31 2.59 2.54
N ILE A 102 -5.22 1.76 3.03
CA ILE A 102 -4.91 0.62 3.91
C ILE A 102 -5.08 -0.68 3.14
N PHE A 103 -4.13 -1.59 3.32
CA PHE A 103 -4.10 -2.90 2.70
C PHE A 103 -3.91 -3.98 3.75
N ARG A 104 -4.44 -5.16 3.48
CA ARG A 104 -4.11 -6.39 4.18
C ARG A 104 -2.93 -7.08 3.51
N ILE A 105 -2.00 -7.58 4.32
CA ILE A 105 -0.85 -8.35 3.84
C ILE A 105 -1.25 -9.82 3.69
N ASP A 106 -1.57 -10.27 2.48
CA ASP A 106 -2.05 -11.62 2.26
C ASP A 106 -0.90 -12.64 2.23
N ARG A 107 0.12 -12.34 1.41
CA ARG A 107 1.25 -13.24 1.15
C ARG A 107 2.54 -12.46 1.00
N ILE A 108 3.62 -13.08 1.47
CA ILE A 108 4.99 -12.61 1.30
C ILE A 108 5.77 -13.81 0.79
N GLU A 109 6.33 -13.70 -0.41
CA GLU A 109 6.98 -14.80 -1.13
C GLU A 109 8.28 -14.29 -1.74
N ARG A 110 9.31 -15.13 -1.78
CA ARG A 110 10.56 -14.76 -2.44
C ARG A 110 10.37 -14.84 -3.96
N ILE A 111 10.92 -13.87 -4.69
CA ILE A 111 11.01 -13.92 -6.15
C ILE A 111 12.33 -14.59 -6.50
N GLU A 112 12.28 -15.62 -7.34
CA GLU A 112 13.50 -16.22 -7.88
C GLU A 112 14.18 -15.24 -8.84
N ASP A 113 15.43 -14.88 -8.54
CA ASP A 113 16.30 -14.09 -9.40
C ASP A 113 17.66 -14.78 -9.50
N LYS A 114 18.27 -14.73 -10.69
CA LYS A 114 19.56 -15.37 -10.95
C LYS A 114 20.73 -14.71 -10.20
N HIS A 115 20.56 -13.48 -9.73
CA HIS A 115 21.65 -12.65 -9.21
C HIS A 115 21.47 -12.22 -7.75
N THR A 116 20.31 -12.45 -7.14
CA THR A 116 20.04 -12.06 -5.75
C THR A 116 18.95 -12.94 -5.14
N ASP A 117 19.04 -13.22 -3.84
CA ASP A 117 18.02 -13.88 -3.03
C ASP A 117 17.23 -12.88 -2.17
N ARG A 118 17.52 -11.58 -2.30
CA ARG A 118 16.95 -10.48 -1.50
C ARG A 118 15.75 -9.80 -2.17
N LEU A 119 15.10 -10.48 -3.11
CA LEU A 119 13.97 -9.96 -3.86
C LEU A 119 12.67 -10.67 -3.46
N TRP A 120 11.66 -9.90 -3.09
CA TRP A 120 10.42 -10.41 -2.50
C TRP A 120 9.19 -9.82 -3.17
N GLN A 121 8.14 -10.62 -3.22
CA GLN A 121 6.80 -10.25 -3.62
C GLN A 121 5.92 -10.14 -2.38
N VAL A 122 5.11 -9.09 -2.31
CA VAL A 122 4.12 -8.90 -1.24
C VAL A 122 2.77 -8.68 -1.89
N ASN A 123 1.85 -9.61 -1.68
CA ASN A 123 0.49 -9.53 -2.19
C ASN A 123 -0.38 -8.80 -1.18
N LEU A 124 -1.03 -7.74 -1.65
CA LEU A 124 -1.86 -6.84 -0.86
C LEU A 124 -3.29 -6.82 -1.41
N THR A 125 -4.25 -6.84 -0.49
CA THR A 125 -5.67 -6.60 -0.80
C THR A 125 -6.12 -5.32 -0.12
N LEU A 126 -6.85 -4.47 -0.84
CA LEU A 126 -7.38 -3.22 -0.28
C LEU A 126 -8.29 -3.55 0.92
N ALA A 127 -7.96 -3.01 2.09
CA ALA A 127 -8.78 -3.17 3.30
C ALA A 127 -9.92 -2.15 3.23
N GLY A 128 -11.14 -2.63 3.01
CA GLY A 128 -12.33 -1.79 2.95
C GLY A 128 -13.21 -1.93 4.19
N ASN A 129 -14.42 -1.34 4.16
CA ASN A 129 -15.39 -1.42 5.27
C ASN A 129 -15.88 -2.85 5.59
N GLN A 130 -15.53 -3.84 4.79
CA GLN A 130 -15.82 -5.25 5.04
C GLN A 130 -14.70 -5.97 5.80
N ASP A 131 -13.58 -5.29 6.04
CA ASP A 131 -12.44 -5.81 6.78
C ASP A 131 -12.73 -5.72 8.29
N ASP A 132 -12.97 -6.87 8.93
CA ASP A 132 -13.33 -6.95 10.35
C ASP A 132 -12.29 -6.33 11.29
N ASP A 133 -11.00 -6.46 10.97
CA ASP A 133 -9.93 -5.93 11.81
C ASP A 133 -9.80 -4.42 11.64
N PHE A 134 -9.98 -3.91 10.42
CA PHE A 134 -10.11 -2.48 10.18
C PHE A 134 -11.32 -1.88 10.90
N ASN A 135 -12.46 -2.57 10.87
CA ASN A 135 -13.67 -2.16 11.56
C ASN A 135 -13.48 -2.16 13.09
N LYS A 136 -12.85 -3.20 13.66
CA LYS A 136 -12.51 -3.26 15.08
C LYS A 136 -11.57 -2.13 15.48
N LEU A 137 -10.51 -1.89 14.70
CA LEU A 137 -9.57 -0.79 14.92
C LEU A 137 -10.30 0.55 14.91
N THR A 138 -11.11 0.80 13.88
CA THR A 138 -11.86 2.05 13.75
C THR A 138 -12.89 2.22 14.87
N ALA A 139 -13.56 1.14 15.29
CA ALA A 139 -14.50 1.17 16.41
C ALA A 139 -13.80 1.41 17.75
N HIS A 140 -12.63 0.82 17.97
CA HIS A 140 -11.82 1.05 19.17
C HIS A 140 -11.36 2.51 19.25
N LEU A 141 -10.78 3.04 18.17
CA LEU A 141 -10.41 4.45 18.07
C LEU A 141 -11.61 5.37 18.35
N ARG A 142 -12.79 5.07 17.80
CA ARG A 142 -14.01 5.86 18.06
C ARG A 142 -14.48 5.80 19.52
N LYS A 143 -14.28 4.69 20.23
CA LYS A 143 -14.60 4.57 21.66
C LYS A 143 -13.63 5.39 22.52
N ASP A 144 -12.36 5.43 22.13
CA ASP A 144 -11.31 6.12 22.90
C ASP A 144 -11.31 7.65 22.71
N ILE A 145 -12.00 8.14 21.67
CA ILE A 145 -12.15 9.57 21.37
C ILE A 145 -13.54 10.04 21.84
N ALA A 146 -13.67 10.29 23.14
CA ALA A 146 -14.86 10.94 23.69
C ALA A 146 -14.96 12.39 23.17
N GLY A 147 -16.17 12.80 22.72
CA GLY A 147 -16.44 14.16 22.25
C GLY A 147 -17.85 14.32 21.70
N THR A 148 -18.45 15.49 21.93
CA THR A 148 -19.83 15.83 21.55
C THR A 148 -19.97 16.18 20.06
N THR A 149 -18.89 16.55 19.38
CA THR A 149 -18.88 16.99 17.97
C THR A 149 -17.64 16.47 17.21
N GLY A 150 -17.68 16.49 15.87
CA GLY A 150 -16.53 16.08 15.05
C GLY A 150 -15.24 16.87 15.33
N TRP A 151 -15.35 18.19 15.53
CA TRP A 151 -14.21 19.08 15.81
C TRP A 151 -13.59 18.86 17.19
N SER A 152 -14.41 18.60 18.21
CA SER A 152 -13.88 18.30 19.55
C SER A 152 -13.12 16.97 19.58
N ARG A 153 -13.61 15.96 18.83
CA ARG A 153 -12.90 14.70 18.63
C ARG A 153 -11.56 14.89 17.90
N PHE A 154 -11.54 15.73 16.86
CA PHE A 154 -10.30 16.06 16.14
C PHE A 154 -9.27 16.76 17.04
N GLY A 155 -9.69 17.74 17.84
CA GLY A 155 -8.83 18.38 18.84
C GLY A 155 -8.26 17.38 19.85
N ASN A 156 -9.09 16.47 20.36
CA ASN A 156 -8.65 15.42 21.30
C ASN A 156 -7.65 14.45 20.68
N ILE A 157 -7.74 14.16 19.37
CA ILE A 157 -6.75 13.36 18.66
C ILE A 157 -5.41 14.11 18.64
N LEU A 158 -5.40 15.37 18.21
CA LEU A 158 -4.16 16.15 18.02
C LEU A 158 -3.35 16.34 19.30
N ILE A 159 -4.00 16.38 20.47
CA ILE A 159 -3.33 16.55 21.77
C ILE A 159 -2.69 15.24 22.27
N ARG A 160 -3.09 14.08 21.72
CA ARG A 160 -2.54 12.77 22.10
C ARG A 160 -1.37 12.30 21.24
N VAL A 161 -1.04 13.03 20.17
CA VAL A 161 0.06 12.70 19.23
C VAL A 161 1.36 13.33 19.70
#